data_AF-A0A7J2PSW8-F1
#
_entry.id   AF-A0A7J2PSW8-F1
#
_cell.length_a   1.000
_cell.length_b   1.000
_cell.length_c   1.000
_cell.angle_alpha   90.00
_cell.angle_beta   90.00
_cell.angle_gamma   90.00
#
_symmetry.space_group_name_H-M   'P 1'
#
loop_
_entity.id
_entity.type
_entity.pdbx_description
1 polymer ?
#
loop_
_entity_poly.entity_id
_entity_poly.type
_entity_poly.pdbx_seq_one_letter_code
_entity_poly.pdbx_strand_id
1 'polypeptide(L)' 'SPIIQQVQKPIAKKPVSLINCEYCHEKIDADAKYCPHCGASLIKEPKAETCSSCGTELPKTAKFCAKCGRKTT' A
#
# COMPACT_ATOMS: atom_id res chain seq x y z
N SER A 1 -36.18 -31.20 8.24
CA SER A 1 -35.86 -30.82 6.85
C SER A 1 -34.67 -29.88 6.84
N PRO A 2 -33.68 -30.12 5.97
CA PRO A 2 -32.32 -29.59 6.14
C PRO A 2 -32.20 -28.09 5.89
N ILE A 3 -31.25 -27.50 6.61
CA ILE A 3 -30.95 -26.08 6.76
C ILE A 3 -30.29 -25.51 5.49
N ILE A 4 -30.68 -24.27 5.20
CA ILE A 4 -30.39 -23.43 4.04
C ILE A 4 -28.88 -23.26 3.82
N GLN A 5 -28.37 -23.65 2.66
CA GLN A 5 -26.98 -23.39 2.25
C GLN A 5 -26.88 -21.98 1.66
N GLN A 6 -26.29 -21.07 2.42
CA GLN A 6 -26.02 -19.70 2.01
C GLN A 6 -24.79 -19.65 1.09
N VAL A 7 -25.04 -19.37 -0.19
CA VAL A 7 -24.26 -18.52 -1.12
C VAL A 7 -22.80 -18.21 -0.76
N GLN A 8 -21.87 -19.00 -1.31
CA GLN A 8 -20.50 -18.54 -1.56
C GLN A 8 -20.47 -17.90 -2.95
N LYS A 9 -20.64 -16.58 -3.00
CA LYS A 9 -20.49 -15.78 -4.22
C LYS A 9 -19.05 -15.99 -4.74
N PRO A 10 -18.84 -16.41 -6.00
CA PRO A 10 -17.50 -16.54 -6.55
C PRO A 10 -16.87 -15.15 -6.57
N ILE A 11 -15.86 -14.95 -5.71
CA ILE A 11 -15.02 -13.76 -5.72
C ILE A 11 -14.33 -13.78 -7.08
N ALA A 12 -14.76 -12.90 -7.98
CA ALA A 12 -14.18 -12.74 -9.29
C ALA A 12 -12.68 -12.57 -9.12
N LYS A 13 -11.92 -13.61 -9.47
CA LYS A 13 -10.47 -13.64 -9.43
C LYS A 13 -9.99 -12.62 -10.46
N LYS A 14 -9.79 -11.36 -10.04
CA LYS A 14 -8.93 -10.42 -10.77
C LYS A 14 -7.58 -11.13 -10.98
N PRO A 15 -6.86 -10.87 -12.09
CA PRO A 15 -5.53 -11.43 -12.28
C PRO A 15 -4.64 -10.95 -11.13
N VAL A 16 -4.43 -11.83 -10.15
CA VAL A 16 -3.63 -11.54 -8.95
C VAL A 16 -2.17 -11.63 -9.36
N SER A 17 -1.46 -10.50 -9.27
CA SER A 17 -0.01 -10.49 -9.37
C SER A 17 0.55 -10.94 -8.02
N LEU A 18 1.40 -11.97 -8.00
CA LEU A 18 2.00 -12.46 -6.76
C LEU A 18 3.42 -11.90 -6.60
N ILE A 19 3.74 -11.40 -5.41
CA ILE A 19 5.09 -10.99 -5.01
C ILE A 19 5.57 -11.83 -3.83
N ASN A 20 6.87 -11.83 -3.57
CA ASN A 20 7.41 -12.39 -2.33
C ASN A 20 7.41 -11.30 -1.24
N CYS A 21 6.91 -11.65 -0.06
CA CYS A 21 7.00 -10.79 1.11
C CYS A 21 8.47 -10.48 1.42
N GLU A 22 8.85 -9.22 1.56
CA GLU A 22 10.23 -8.81 1.88
C GLU A 22 10.67 -9.17 3.32
N TYR A 23 9.74 -9.62 4.17
CA TYR A 23 10.00 -9.96 5.58
C TYR A 23 10.06 -11.46 5.85
N CYS A 24 9.18 -12.26 5.23
CA CYS A 24 9.12 -13.71 5.44
C CYS A 24 9.29 -14.54 4.16
N HIS A 25 9.49 -13.88 3.01
CA HIS A 25 9.69 -14.48 1.68
C HIS A 25 8.53 -15.33 1.14
N GLU A 26 7.40 -15.40 1.83
CA GLU A 26 6.22 -16.12 1.37
C GLU A 26 5.54 -15.42 0.19
N LYS A 27 4.87 -16.19 -0.68
CA LYS A 27 4.11 -15.65 -1.82
C LYS A 27 2.82 -15.00 -1.35
N ILE A 28 2.61 -13.76 -1.75
CA ILE A 28 1.48 -12.93 -1.33
C ILE A 28 0.94 -12.13 -2.53
N ASP A 29 -0.27 -11.61 -2.38
CA ASP A 29 -0.89 -10.71 -3.35
C ASP A 29 -0.12 -9.37 -3.41
N ALA A 30 0.18 -8.89 -4.61
CA ALA A 30 0.90 -7.62 -4.83
C ALA A 30 0.12 -6.41 -4.31
N ASP A 31 -1.21 -6.50 -4.28
CA ASP A 31 -2.11 -5.47 -3.74
C ASP A 31 -2.39 -5.67 -2.24
N ALA A 32 -1.80 -6.69 -1.59
CA ALA A 32 -1.96 -6.91 -0.17
C ALA A 32 -1.35 -5.75 0.63
N LYS A 33 -2.15 -5.18 1.54
CA LYS A 33 -1.69 -4.16 2.49
C LYS A 33 -0.82 -4.74 3.60
N TYR A 34 -1.03 -6.00 3.94
CA TYR A 34 -0.32 -6.72 5.00
C TYR A 34 -0.09 -8.17 4.58
N CYS A 35 1.00 -8.75 5.04
CA CYS A 35 1.31 -10.15 4.79
C CYS A 35 0.42 -11.06 5.65
N PRO A 36 -0.38 -11.98 5.07
CA PRO A 36 -1.24 -12.88 5.84
C PRO A 36 -0.45 -13.97 6.58
N HIS A 37 0.84 -14.16 6.27
CA HIS A 37 1.68 -15.19 6.88
C HIS A 37 2.46 -14.68 8.10
N CYS A 38 2.96 -13.44 8.06
CA CYS A 38 3.78 -12.87 9.14
C CYS A 38 3.20 -11.60 9.78
N GLY A 39 2.16 -11.00 9.20
CA GLY A 39 1.55 -9.77 9.71
C GLY A 39 2.29 -8.47 9.35
N ALA A 40 3.38 -8.52 8.59
CA ALA A 40 4.12 -7.33 8.20
C ALA A 40 3.30 -6.39 7.29
N SER A 41 3.38 -5.09 7.53
CA SER A 41 2.77 -4.07 6.65
C SER A 41 3.56 -3.96 5.35
N LEU A 42 2.87 -4.06 4.23
CA LEU A 42 3.42 -3.96 2.87
C LEU A 42 3.07 -2.64 2.21
N ILE A 43 2.27 -1.81 2.90
CA ILE A 43 1.96 -0.47 2.47
C ILE A 43 3.26 0.33 2.53
N LYS A 44 3.88 0.56 1.38
CA LYS A 44 4.92 1.57 1.26
C LYS A 44 4.22 2.91 1.35
N GLU A 45 4.24 3.50 2.54
CA GLU A 45 3.80 4.88 2.68
C GLU A 45 4.51 5.72 1.62
N PRO A 46 3.80 6.65 0.97
CA PRO A 46 4.45 7.58 0.07
C PRO A 46 5.51 8.31 0.88
N LYS A 47 6.79 7.93 0.70
CA LYS A 47 7.91 8.57 1.38
C LYS A 47 7.72 10.07 1.27
N ALA A 48 7.61 10.74 2.41
CA ALA A 48 7.55 12.19 2.44
C ALA A 48 8.81 12.70 1.73
N GLU A 49 8.60 13.59 0.77
CA GLU A 49 9.69 14.18 0.00
C GLU A 49 10.17 15.38 0.80
N THR A 50 11.47 15.53 1.01
CA THR A 50 11.98 16.69 1.73
C THR A 50 12.16 17.87 0.79
N CYS A 51 11.79 19.06 1.24
CA CYS A 51 12.01 20.28 0.47
C CYS A 51 13.51 20.49 0.27
N SER A 52 14.00 20.43 -0.97
CA SER A 52 15.42 20.67 -1.30
C SER A 52 15.93 22.06 -0.90
N SER A 53 15.03 22.98 -0.55
CA SER A 53 15.37 24.36 -0.19
C SER A 53 15.40 24.63 1.31
N CYS A 54 14.61 23.92 2.12
CA CYS A 54 14.50 24.19 3.55
C CYS A 54 14.46 22.93 4.44
N GLY A 55 14.48 21.74 3.83
CA GLY A 55 14.49 20.45 4.54
C GLY A 55 13.16 20.01 5.15
N THR A 56 12.09 20.79 5.05
CA THR A 56 10.77 20.39 5.57
C THR A 56 10.22 19.20 4.82
N GLU A 57 9.66 18.22 5.54
CA GLU A 57 8.92 17.10 4.95
C GLU A 57 7.66 17.59 4.23
N LEU A 58 7.50 17.15 2.99
CA LEU A 58 6.38 17.47 2.13
C LEU A 58 5.67 16.17 1.73
N PRO A 59 4.34 16.18 1.70
CA PRO A 59 3.61 15.04 1.15
C PRO A 59 3.96 14.88 -0.34
N LYS A 60 3.96 13.64 -0.86
CA LYS A 60 4.23 13.36 -2.29
C LYS A 60 3.37 14.14 -3.28
N THR A 61 2.21 14.62 -2.83
CA THR A 61 1.26 15.39 -3.64
C THR A 61 1.48 16.91 -3.55
N ALA A 62 2.39 17.38 -2.69
CA ALA A 62 2.72 18.79 -2.58
C ALA A 62 3.34 19.26 -3.89
N LYS A 63 2.74 20.29 -4.50
CA LYS A 63 3.32 21.04 -5.64
C LYS A 63 4.21 22.20 -5.17
N PHE A 64 4.05 22.61 -3.91
CA PHE A 64 4.77 23.73 -3.29
C PHE A 64 5.03 23.42 -1.82
N CYS A 65 6.14 23.94 -1.30
CA CYS A 65 6.47 23.84 0.11
C CYS A 65 5.59 24.78 0.92
N ALA A 66 4.80 24.25 1.85
CA ALA A 66 3.97 25.05 2.76
C ALA A 66 4.78 25.94 3.72
N LYS A 67 6.07 25.65 3.90
CA LYS A 67 6.95 26.33 4.85
C LYS A 67 7.73 27.49 4.24
N CYS A 68 8.24 27.31 3.00
CA CYS A 68 9.07 28.32 2.33
C CYS A 68 8.49 28.83 1.01
N GLY A 69 7.37 28.28 0.53
CA GLY A 69 6.69 28.69 -0.70
C GLY A 69 7.37 28.21 -1.99
N ARG A 70 8.52 27.52 -1.92
CA ARG A 70 9.23 27.05 -3.13
C ARG A 70 8.49 25.88 -3.78
N LYS A 71 8.45 25.86 -5.10
CA LYS A 71 7.91 24.75 -5.88
C LYS A 71 8.71 23.47 -5.61
N THR A 72 8.02 22.38 -5.33
CA THR A 72 8.62 21.04 -5.32
C THR A 72 8.81 20.64 -6.78
N THR A 73 10.06 20.41 -7.16
CA THR A 73 10.42 20.00 -8.53
C THR A 73 10.51 18.50 -8.60
#